data_AF-A0A535SMI9-F1
#
_entry.id   AF-A0A535SMI9-F1
#
_cell.length_a   1.000
_cell.length_b   1.000
_cell.length_c   1.000
_cell.angle_alpha   90.00
_cell.angle_beta   90.00
_cell.angle_gamma   90.00
#
_symmetry.space_group_name_H-M   'P 1'
#
loop_
_entity.id
_entity.type
_entity.pdbx_description
1 polymer ?
#
loop_
_entity_poly.entity_id
_entity_poly.type
_entity_poly.pdbx_seq_one_letter_code
_entity_poly.pdbx_strand_id
1 'polypeptide(L)'
;MTQDLFREFKWSDGTGTLVPVAFPGIFPDLTRYQAEADQAQVNQGHQPWKLSATLTAQALAASQSLLKWGPNAPATIASGGGSRDINAVVSVKSTHAGAGTITVTMSRLEQNSNGGIWEVTSVTSPGMSITTPQDRDRLTSPTTVQGKGNAFEGKIGKVIVLDHVYTDIGHSDAKGAAGNGSTTFSSNVSYNASFKAGIQEGVVVLYSFSNADGSIAGAVMVKEMLS
;
A
#
# COMPACT_ATOMS: atom_id res chain seq x y z
N MET A 1 22.07 -8.72 -12.82
CA MET A 1 21.91 -10.08 -12.27
C MET A 1 21.58 -9.89 -10.80
N THR A 2 20.43 -10.23 -10.23
CA THR A 2 19.47 -11.28 -10.59
C THR A 2 18.08 -10.81 -10.09
N GLN A 3 17.14 -10.59 -10.99
CA GLN A 3 15.83 -9.94 -10.72
C GLN A 3 14.74 -10.95 -10.30
N ASP A 4 15.12 -12.22 -10.08
CA ASP A 4 14.21 -13.35 -9.80
C ASP A 4 14.04 -13.67 -8.30
N LEU A 5 14.70 -12.92 -7.39
CA LEU A 5 14.68 -13.20 -5.94
C LEU A 5 13.47 -12.63 -5.17
N PHE A 6 12.50 -12.05 -5.87
CA PHE A 6 11.36 -11.36 -5.24
C PHE A 6 10.15 -12.26 -4.96
N ARG A 7 10.27 -13.58 -5.18
CA ARG A 7 9.12 -14.50 -5.11
C ARG A 7 9.16 -15.32 -3.83
N GLU A 8 8.13 -15.15 -3.00
CA GLU A 8 7.89 -16.06 -1.88
C GLU A 8 7.03 -17.24 -2.34
N PHE A 9 7.33 -18.42 -1.83
CA PHE A 9 6.54 -19.62 -2.07
C PHE A 9 6.20 -20.29 -0.74
N LYS A 10 4.99 -20.81 -0.63
CA LYS A 10 4.62 -21.71 0.46
C LYS A 10 4.19 -23.05 -0.09
N TRP A 11 4.45 -24.11 0.67
CA TRP A 11 3.82 -25.39 0.37
C TRP A 11 2.31 -25.29 0.54
N SER A 12 1.56 -25.81 -0.43
CA SER A 12 0.11 -25.90 -0.41
C SER A 12 -0.31 -27.35 -0.50
N ASP A 13 -0.84 -27.89 0.59
CA ASP A 13 -1.32 -29.28 0.66
C ASP A 13 -2.46 -29.54 -0.34
N GLY A 14 -3.32 -28.54 -0.59
CA GLY A 14 -4.43 -28.66 -1.54
C GLY A 14 -4.00 -28.81 -3.00
N THR A 15 -2.82 -28.30 -3.35
CA THR A 15 -2.26 -28.41 -4.72
C THR A 15 -1.07 -29.36 -4.79
N GLY A 16 -0.60 -29.89 -3.65
CA GLY A 16 0.58 -30.76 -3.56
C GLY A 16 1.86 -30.13 -4.12
N THR A 17 1.99 -28.80 -4.05
CA THR A 17 3.12 -28.07 -4.64
C THR A 17 3.38 -26.74 -3.95
N LEU A 18 4.53 -26.14 -4.23
CA LEU A 18 4.86 -24.77 -3.86
C LEU A 18 4.02 -23.79 -4.69
N VAL A 19 3.27 -22.92 -4.00
CA VAL A 19 2.49 -21.86 -4.63
C VAL A 19 3.08 -20.49 -4.28
N PRO A 20 3.09 -19.53 -5.23
CA PRO A 20 3.49 -18.17 -4.96
C PRO A 20 2.64 -17.54 -3.85
N VAL A 21 3.29 -16.75 -3.00
CA VAL A 21 2.64 -15.91 -1.99
C VAL A 21 3.25 -14.53 -2.00
N ALA A 22 2.45 -13.52 -1.66
CA ALA A 22 2.95 -12.17 -1.50
C ALA A 22 3.44 -11.90 -0.08
N PHE A 23 4.56 -11.19 0.00
CA PHE A 23 5.00 -10.51 1.22
C PHE A 23 3.91 -9.52 1.67
N PRO A 24 3.53 -9.48 2.96
CA PRO A 24 2.46 -8.57 3.42
C PRO A 24 2.84 -7.08 3.37
N GLY A 25 4.14 -6.75 3.25
CA GLY A 25 4.61 -5.36 3.21
C GLY A 25 4.24 -4.63 1.92
N ILE A 26 3.77 -3.39 2.09
CA ILE A 26 3.46 -2.40 1.07
C ILE A 26 4.54 -1.31 1.04
N PHE A 27 5.18 -1.01 2.17
CA PHE A 27 6.22 0.03 2.29
C PHE A 27 6.99 -0.13 3.62
N PRO A 28 8.30 0.16 3.70
CA PRO A 28 9.17 0.54 2.59
C PRO A 28 9.42 -0.60 1.60
N ASP A 29 9.21 -1.84 2.04
CA ASP A 29 9.62 -3.02 1.31
C ASP A 29 8.42 -3.80 0.77
N LEU A 30 8.43 -4.08 -0.54
CA LEU A 30 7.40 -4.88 -1.20
C LEU A 30 7.72 -6.37 -1.18
N THR A 31 8.91 -6.76 -0.74
CA THR A 31 9.37 -8.16 -0.73
C THR A 31 10.13 -8.44 0.55
N ARG A 32 10.06 -9.67 1.05
CA ARG A 32 10.87 -10.09 2.20
C ARG A 32 12.36 -9.90 1.97
N TYR A 33 12.84 -10.17 0.75
CA TYR A 33 14.25 -9.99 0.43
C TYR A 33 14.72 -8.54 0.65
N GLN A 34 13.93 -7.56 0.21
CA GLN A 34 14.22 -6.14 0.46
C GLN A 34 14.18 -5.84 1.96
N ALA A 35 13.15 -6.31 2.66
CA ALA A 35 12.99 -6.09 4.09
C ALA A 35 14.14 -6.68 4.93
N GLU A 36 14.62 -7.88 4.60
CA GLU A 36 15.77 -8.51 5.26
C GLU A 36 17.08 -7.77 4.98
N ALA A 37 17.28 -7.30 3.74
CA ALA A 37 18.42 -6.49 3.39
C ALA A 37 18.42 -5.16 4.16
N ASP A 38 17.26 -4.52 4.26
CA ASP A 38 17.09 -3.27 5.00
C ASP A 38 17.20 -3.47 6.51
N GLN A 39 16.72 -4.59 7.05
CA GLN A 39 16.97 -4.98 8.43
C GLN A 39 18.47 -5.10 8.71
N ALA A 40 19.25 -5.69 7.80
CA ALA A 40 20.69 -5.79 7.96
C ALA A 40 21.38 -4.41 7.98
N GLN A 41 20.90 -3.45 7.16
CA GLN A 41 21.37 -2.06 7.19
C GLN A 41 21.00 -1.36 8.50
N VAL A 42 19.77 -1.56 8.98
CA VAL A 42 19.30 -0.99 10.26
C VAL A 42 20.07 -1.55 11.44
N ASN A 43 20.42 -2.84 11.43
CA ASN A 43 21.28 -3.46 12.44
C ASN A 43 22.69 -2.84 12.49
N GLN A 44 23.15 -2.21 11.40
CA GLN A 44 24.41 -1.46 11.31
C GLN A 44 24.25 0.03 11.68
N GLY A 45 23.05 0.46 12.11
CA GLY A 45 22.75 1.83 12.49
C GLY A 45 22.34 2.74 11.32
N HIS A 46 22.15 2.19 10.12
CA HIS A 46 21.64 2.96 8.98
C HIS A 46 20.12 3.09 9.02
N GLN A 47 19.59 4.20 8.51
CA GLN A 47 18.14 4.42 8.38
C GLN A 47 17.31 4.10 9.67
N PRO A 48 17.70 4.63 10.84
CA PRO A 48 17.05 4.29 12.12
C PRO A 48 15.57 4.65 12.18
N TRP A 49 15.09 5.49 11.25
CA TRP A 49 13.68 5.83 11.12
C TRP A 49 12.79 4.59 10.92
N LYS A 50 13.29 3.52 10.28
CA LYS A 50 12.54 2.27 10.06
C LYS A 50 12.19 1.52 11.35
N LEU A 51 12.80 1.87 12.47
CA LEU A 51 12.48 1.33 13.80
C LEU A 51 11.36 2.11 14.52
N SER A 52 10.93 3.25 13.97
CA SER A 52 9.88 4.10 14.52
C SER A 52 8.63 4.05 13.64
N ALA A 53 7.54 3.51 14.18
CA ALA A 53 6.26 3.42 13.45
C ALA A 53 5.80 4.79 12.93
N THR A 54 5.97 5.84 13.74
CA THR A 54 5.63 7.22 13.36
C THR A 54 6.47 7.69 12.18
N LEU A 55 7.80 7.50 12.22
CA LEU A 55 8.68 7.95 11.14
C LEU A 55 8.47 7.13 9.86
N THR A 56 8.20 5.83 9.98
CA THR A 56 7.84 4.99 8.83
C THR A 56 6.54 5.45 8.18
N ALA A 57 5.51 5.75 8.96
CA ALA A 57 4.24 6.28 8.43
C ALA A 57 4.41 7.67 7.78
N GLN A 58 5.28 8.53 8.34
CA GLN A 58 5.64 9.81 7.72
C GLN A 58 6.41 9.63 6.41
N ALA A 59 7.34 8.67 6.35
CA ALA A 59 8.09 8.36 5.14
C ALA A 59 7.17 7.84 4.03
N LEU A 60 6.18 7.00 4.36
CA LEU A 60 5.13 6.58 3.43
C LEU A 60 4.37 7.80 2.88
N ALA A 61 3.92 8.70 3.76
CA ALA A 61 3.21 9.91 3.36
C ALA A 61 4.06 10.83 2.47
N ALA A 62 5.36 10.96 2.77
CA ALA A 62 6.30 11.78 2.03
C ALA A 62 6.73 11.19 0.67
N SER A 63 6.51 9.89 0.47
CA SER A 63 6.98 9.15 -0.70
C SER A 63 6.47 9.79 -1.99
N GLN A 64 7.40 10.14 -2.87
CA GLN A 64 7.10 10.78 -4.16
C GLN A 64 6.44 9.82 -5.15
N SER A 65 6.58 8.50 -4.96
CA SER A 65 5.92 7.50 -5.79
C SER A 65 4.53 7.11 -5.27
N LEU A 66 4.17 7.55 -4.05
CA LEU A 66 2.90 7.18 -3.41
C LEU A 66 2.04 8.42 -3.14
N LEU A 67 2.15 9.01 -1.95
CA LEU A 67 1.22 10.03 -1.46
C LEU A 67 1.67 11.47 -1.75
N LYS A 68 2.98 11.71 -1.92
CA LYS A 68 3.56 13.02 -2.23
C LYS A 68 3.21 14.12 -1.22
N TRP A 69 2.91 13.77 0.03
CA TRP A 69 2.65 14.76 1.09
C TRP A 69 3.96 15.36 1.61
N GLY A 70 3.84 16.37 2.48
CA GLY A 70 4.99 16.96 3.15
C GLY A 70 5.70 15.94 4.06
N PRO A 71 7.05 15.97 4.14
CA PRO A 71 7.81 15.05 4.99
C PRO A 71 7.53 15.21 6.49
N ASN A 72 6.95 16.34 6.87
CA ASN A 72 6.57 16.67 8.25
C ASN A 72 5.05 16.51 8.48
N ALA A 73 4.36 15.74 7.64
CA ALA A 73 2.95 15.41 7.85
C ALA A 73 2.74 14.91 9.29
N PRO A 74 1.86 15.54 10.10
CA PRO A 74 1.64 15.12 11.47
C PRO A 74 1.22 13.66 11.53
N ALA A 75 1.94 12.87 12.32
CA ALA A 75 1.67 11.47 12.54
C ALA A 75 1.47 11.19 14.04
N THR A 76 0.44 10.43 14.37
CA THR A 76 0.07 10.12 15.75
C THR A 76 -0.22 8.63 15.88
N ILE A 77 0.47 7.98 16.83
CA ILE A 77 0.20 6.58 17.16
C ILE A 77 -1.20 6.49 17.75
N ALA A 78 -2.06 5.69 17.11
CA ALA A 78 -3.39 5.36 17.61
C ALA A 78 -3.34 4.11 18.51
N SER A 79 -2.49 3.13 18.19
CA SER A 79 -2.26 1.93 19.01
C SER A 79 -0.93 1.24 18.68
N GLY A 80 -0.31 0.59 19.67
CA GLY A 80 0.94 -0.16 19.50
C GLY A 80 2.14 0.75 19.18
N GLY A 81 3.04 0.30 18.30
CA GLY A 81 4.16 1.11 17.79
C GLY A 81 5.30 1.35 18.77
N GLY A 82 5.25 0.77 19.97
CA GLY A 82 6.33 0.79 20.94
C GLY A 82 7.53 -0.07 20.55
N SER A 83 8.60 0.01 21.35
CA SER A 83 9.87 -0.69 21.09
C SER A 83 9.76 -2.22 21.15
N ARG A 84 8.72 -2.75 21.80
CA ARG A 84 8.43 -4.19 21.92
C ARG A 84 7.13 -4.62 21.26
N ASP A 85 6.38 -3.68 20.68
CA ASP A 85 5.15 -4.03 19.99
C ASP A 85 5.47 -4.63 18.62
N ILE A 86 4.67 -5.61 18.22
CA ILE A 86 4.76 -6.26 16.91
C ILE A 86 3.82 -5.64 15.87
N ASN A 87 2.82 -4.87 16.31
CA ASN A 87 1.85 -4.17 15.47
C ASN A 87 1.78 -2.69 15.85
N ALA A 88 1.43 -1.85 14.87
CA ALA A 88 1.18 -0.44 15.07
C ALA A 88 0.06 0.07 14.18
N VAL A 89 -0.70 1.04 14.68
CA VAL A 89 -1.65 1.83 13.89
C VAL A 89 -1.29 3.29 14.09
N VAL A 90 -1.02 3.99 12.99
CA VAL A 90 -0.63 5.40 12.98
C VAL A 90 -1.58 6.18 12.10
N SER A 91 -2.12 7.26 12.63
CA SER A 91 -2.89 8.26 11.88
C SER A 91 -1.93 9.29 11.31
N VAL A 92 -1.97 9.54 10.01
CA VAL A 92 -1.16 10.58 9.35
C VAL A 92 -2.08 11.59 8.67
N LYS A 93 -1.89 12.86 8.99
CA LYS A 93 -2.69 13.97 8.44
C LYS A 93 -1.90 14.70 7.36
N SER A 94 -2.52 14.91 6.20
CA SER A 94 -1.91 15.70 5.14
C SER A 94 -1.78 17.17 5.53
N THR A 95 -0.74 17.81 5.01
CA THR A 95 -0.52 19.26 5.15
C THR A 95 -1.14 20.06 4.00
N HIS A 96 -1.68 19.39 2.98
CA HIS A 96 -2.32 20.05 1.83
C HIS A 96 -3.71 20.60 2.16
N ALA A 97 -4.15 21.61 1.42
CA ALA A 97 -5.44 22.22 1.63
C ALA A 97 -6.57 21.25 1.26
N GLY A 98 -7.54 21.06 2.16
CA GLY A 98 -8.66 20.13 1.92
C GLY A 98 -8.28 18.65 1.89
N ALA A 99 -7.03 18.31 2.23
CA ALA A 99 -6.57 16.93 2.27
C ALA A 99 -6.95 16.22 3.58
N GLY A 100 -7.09 14.91 3.48
CA GLY A 100 -7.63 14.06 4.54
C GLY A 100 -6.57 13.52 5.50
N THR A 101 -6.99 12.50 6.23
CA THR A 101 -6.16 11.71 7.12
C THR A 101 -6.17 10.27 6.63
N ILE A 102 -5.01 9.62 6.65
CA ILE A 102 -4.89 8.18 6.42
C ILE A 102 -4.62 7.47 7.75
N THR A 103 -5.10 6.24 7.85
CA THR A 103 -4.70 5.29 8.88
C THR A 103 -3.76 4.28 8.26
N VAL A 104 -2.56 4.19 8.82
CA VAL A 104 -1.48 3.30 8.40
C VAL A 104 -1.37 2.18 9.43
N THR A 105 -1.62 0.95 8.99
CA THR A 105 -1.41 -0.25 9.81
C THR A 105 -0.07 -0.86 9.43
N MET A 106 0.70 -1.26 10.44
CA MET A 106 2.04 -1.81 10.29
C MET A 106 2.24 -3.03 11.16
N SER A 107 3.16 -3.89 10.73
CA SER A 107 3.72 -4.97 11.54
C SER A 107 5.24 -4.97 11.49
N ARG A 108 5.89 -5.46 12.53
CA ARG A 108 7.34 -5.69 12.48
C ARG A 108 7.66 -6.83 11.51
N LEU A 109 8.78 -6.68 10.80
CA LEU A 109 9.35 -7.75 9.99
C LEU A 109 9.46 -9.03 10.83
N GLU A 110 8.88 -10.11 10.32
CA GLU A 110 8.82 -11.43 10.96
C GLU A 110 8.22 -11.44 12.38
N GLN A 111 7.40 -10.44 12.73
CA GLN A 111 6.87 -10.26 14.09
C GLN A 111 7.97 -10.12 15.15
N ASN A 112 9.18 -9.69 14.75
CA ASN A 112 10.32 -9.57 15.64
C ASN A 112 10.19 -8.34 16.55
N SER A 113 9.64 -8.52 17.75
CA SER A 113 9.55 -7.49 18.80
C SER A 113 10.89 -6.94 19.30
N ASN A 114 12.02 -7.49 18.84
CA ASN A 114 13.37 -7.19 19.32
C ASN A 114 14.19 -6.48 18.24
N GLY A 115 13.64 -5.40 17.68
CA GLY A 115 14.35 -4.58 16.69
C GLY A 115 13.98 -4.86 15.24
N GLY A 116 12.90 -5.61 14.98
CA GLY A 116 12.35 -5.75 13.63
C GLY A 116 11.93 -4.40 13.04
N ILE A 117 12.29 -4.10 11.80
CA ILE A 117 11.83 -2.90 11.09
C ILE A 117 10.31 -2.91 10.91
N TRP A 118 9.70 -1.74 10.78
CA TRP A 118 8.26 -1.61 10.53
C TRP A 118 7.94 -1.68 9.05
N GLU A 119 7.03 -2.59 8.70
CA GLU A 119 6.43 -2.68 7.37
C GLU A 119 4.97 -2.24 7.44
N VAL A 120 4.58 -1.33 6.54
CA VAL A 120 3.20 -0.96 6.29
C VAL A 120 2.51 -2.13 5.61
N THR A 121 1.39 -2.58 6.17
CA THR A 121 0.60 -3.71 5.66
C THR A 121 -0.78 -3.28 5.18
N SER A 122 -1.25 -2.09 5.57
CA SER A 122 -2.48 -1.51 5.05
C SER A 122 -2.49 0.01 5.20
N VAL A 123 -3.10 0.68 4.22
CA VAL A 123 -3.39 2.12 4.25
C VAL A 123 -4.86 2.31 3.95
N THR A 124 -5.55 3.08 4.77
CA THR A 124 -6.98 3.39 4.57
C THR A 124 -7.29 4.86 4.84
N SER A 125 -8.33 5.38 4.21
CA SER A 125 -8.90 6.69 4.50
C SER A 125 -10.36 6.55 4.94
N PRO A 126 -10.87 7.44 5.81
CA PRO A 126 -12.27 7.41 6.24
C PRO A 126 -13.26 7.41 5.07
N GLY A 127 -14.21 6.48 5.09
CA GLY A 127 -15.26 6.36 4.06
C GLY A 127 -14.78 5.78 2.71
N MET A 128 -13.52 5.35 2.62
CA MET A 128 -12.96 4.71 1.43
C MET A 128 -12.64 3.24 1.70
N SER A 129 -12.81 2.39 0.68
CA SER A 129 -12.39 0.98 0.74
C SER A 129 -12.20 0.41 -0.66
N ILE A 130 -11.37 -0.63 -0.76
CA ILE A 130 -11.32 -1.57 -1.87
C ILE A 130 -11.83 -2.90 -1.31
N THR A 131 -12.83 -3.48 -1.96
CA THR A 131 -13.43 -4.78 -1.61
C THR A 131 -13.11 -5.88 -2.61
N THR A 132 -12.69 -5.49 -3.82
CA THR A 132 -12.13 -6.39 -4.81
C THR A 132 -11.03 -5.61 -5.52
N PRO A 133 -9.81 -6.15 -5.68
CA PRO A 133 -9.33 -7.43 -5.16
C PRO A 133 -9.25 -7.51 -3.62
N GLN A 134 -9.06 -8.73 -3.11
CA GLN A 134 -8.72 -8.98 -1.70
C GLN A 134 -7.20 -8.97 -1.50
N ASP A 135 -6.77 -8.70 -0.27
CA ASP A 135 -5.34 -8.66 0.07
C ASP A 135 -4.58 -9.92 -0.40
N ARG A 136 -3.57 -9.68 -1.23
CA ARG A 136 -2.65 -10.67 -1.82
C ARG A 136 -3.31 -11.60 -2.83
N ASP A 137 -4.37 -11.14 -3.50
CA ASP A 137 -4.89 -11.84 -4.66
C ASP A 137 -3.86 -11.85 -5.79
N ARG A 138 -4.03 -12.82 -6.70
CA ARG A 138 -3.30 -12.84 -7.96
C ARG A 138 -4.17 -12.22 -9.04
N LEU A 139 -3.70 -11.12 -9.61
CA LEU A 139 -4.41 -10.37 -10.64
C LEU A 139 -3.88 -10.71 -12.03
N THR A 140 -4.80 -10.73 -12.98
CA THR A 140 -4.52 -10.76 -14.42
C THR A 140 -5.11 -9.53 -15.06
N SER A 141 -4.41 -8.94 -16.01
CA SER A 141 -4.92 -7.79 -16.76
C SER A 141 -5.93 -8.23 -17.84
N PRO A 142 -7.07 -7.54 -17.99
CA PRO A 142 -7.60 -6.49 -17.12
C PRO A 142 -8.19 -7.06 -15.82
N THR A 143 -8.10 -6.30 -14.73
CA THR A 143 -8.70 -6.65 -13.43
C THR A 143 -9.85 -5.72 -13.08
N THR A 144 -10.87 -6.24 -12.41
CA THR A 144 -11.99 -5.44 -11.88
C THR A 144 -11.67 -5.02 -10.45
N VAL A 145 -11.67 -3.72 -10.19
CA VAL A 145 -11.52 -3.14 -8.85
C VAL A 145 -12.85 -2.57 -8.39
N GLN A 146 -13.30 -2.97 -7.21
CA GLN A 146 -14.56 -2.54 -6.60
C GLN A 146 -14.31 -2.02 -5.20
N GLY A 147 -15.18 -1.12 -4.76
CA GLY A 147 -15.09 -0.58 -3.41
C GLY A 147 -16.06 0.55 -3.16
N LYS A 148 -15.71 1.40 -2.18
CA LYS A 148 -16.49 2.58 -1.79
C LYS A 148 -15.62 3.81 -1.67
N GLY A 149 -16.24 4.97 -1.83
CA GLY A 149 -15.66 6.27 -1.55
C GLY A 149 -16.73 7.34 -1.49
N ASN A 150 -16.31 8.58 -1.29
CA ASN A 150 -17.20 9.74 -1.33
C ASN A 150 -17.10 10.40 -2.71
N ALA A 151 -18.19 10.40 -3.47
CA ALA A 151 -18.25 11.04 -4.76
C ALA A 151 -18.59 12.53 -4.65
N PHE A 152 -17.96 13.33 -5.50
CA PHE A 152 -18.38 14.69 -5.83
C PHE A 152 -18.54 14.76 -7.35
N GLU A 153 -19.73 15.15 -7.82
CA GLU A 153 -20.07 15.16 -9.26
C GLU A 153 -19.80 13.80 -9.96
N GLY A 154 -20.06 12.70 -9.25
CA GLY A 154 -19.91 11.32 -9.73
C GLY A 154 -18.48 10.79 -9.71
N LYS A 155 -17.49 11.56 -9.24
CA LYS A 155 -16.08 11.15 -9.17
C LYS A 155 -15.68 10.85 -7.72
N ILE A 156 -15.18 9.65 -7.45
CA ILE A 156 -14.53 9.30 -6.18
C ILE A 156 -13.03 9.61 -6.27
N GLY A 157 -12.41 9.32 -7.41
CA GLY A 157 -10.98 9.47 -7.60
C GLY A 157 -10.43 8.55 -8.68
N LYS A 158 -9.25 7.96 -8.45
CA LYS A 158 -8.58 7.05 -9.41
C LYS A 158 -8.15 5.75 -8.75
N VAL A 159 -8.36 4.65 -9.46
CA VAL A 159 -7.73 3.36 -9.18
C VAL A 159 -6.46 3.26 -10.00
N ILE A 160 -5.35 2.90 -9.38
CA ILE A 160 -4.04 2.73 -10.02
C ILE A 160 -3.47 1.36 -9.62
N VAL A 161 -2.88 0.66 -10.57
CA VAL A 161 -2.07 -0.54 -10.35
C VAL A 161 -0.60 -0.09 -10.38
N LEU A 162 0.08 -0.29 -9.26
CA LEU A 162 1.48 0.02 -9.08
C LEU A 162 2.32 -1.26 -9.12
N ASP A 163 3.46 -1.23 -9.79
CA ASP A 163 4.40 -2.35 -9.84
C ASP A 163 5.34 -2.41 -8.62
N HIS A 164 6.31 -3.34 -8.66
CA HIS A 164 7.29 -3.59 -7.60
C HIS A 164 8.23 -2.41 -7.25
N VAL A 165 8.21 -1.32 -8.03
CA VAL A 165 8.94 -0.08 -7.74
C VAL A 165 8.00 1.14 -7.65
N TYR A 166 6.71 0.87 -7.44
CA TYR A 166 5.63 1.84 -7.35
C TYR A 166 5.40 2.67 -8.63
N THR A 167 5.69 2.11 -9.81
CA THR A 167 5.37 2.76 -11.09
C THR A 167 3.91 2.49 -11.43
N ASP A 168 3.16 3.52 -11.86
CA ASP A 168 1.83 3.38 -12.47
C ASP A 168 1.97 2.60 -13.80
N ILE A 169 1.44 1.38 -13.81
CA ILE A 169 1.43 0.49 -14.97
C ILE A 169 0.02 0.30 -15.56
N GLY A 170 -0.97 1.01 -15.03
CA GLY A 170 -2.36 0.96 -15.46
C GLY A 170 -3.28 1.64 -14.44
N HIS A 171 -4.27 2.39 -14.93
CA HIS A 171 -5.21 3.12 -14.09
C HIS A 171 -6.59 3.28 -14.73
N SER A 172 -7.57 3.61 -13.90
CA SER A 172 -8.94 3.92 -14.32
C SER A 172 -9.58 4.91 -13.35
N ASP A 173 -10.55 5.68 -13.82
CA ASP A 173 -11.34 6.53 -12.93
C ASP A 173 -12.25 5.67 -12.03
N ALA A 174 -12.30 6.00 -10.74
CA ALA A 174 -13.29 5.47 -9.81
C ALA A 174 -14.55 6.33 -9.88
N LYS A 175 -15.50 5.94 -10.74
CA LYS A 175 -16.80 6.63 -10.87
C LYS A 175 -17.80 6.08 -9.86
N GLY A 176 -18.41 6.96 -9.10
CA GLY A 176 -19.44 6.61 -8.14
C GLY A 176 -20.72 6.18 -8.84
N ALA A 177 -21.38 5.15 -8.29
CA ALA A 177 -22.73 4.77 -8.72
C ALA A 177 -23.77 5.89 -8.48
N ALA A 178 -23.53 6.75 -7.49
CA ALA A 178 -24.30 7.97 -7.24
C ALA A 178 -23.47 9.24 -7.50
N GLY A 179 -24.16 10.34 -7.80
CA GLY A 179 -23.54 11.61 -8.16
C GLY A 179 -22.85 12.34 -7.00
N ASN A 180 -23.32 12.21 -5.76
CA ASN A 180 -22.71 12.87 -4.60
C ASN A 180 -22.83 12.01 -3.34
N GLY A 181 -21.85 12.15 -2.43
CA GLY A 181 -21.83 11.48 -1.13
C GLY A 181 -21.24 10.07 -1.19
N SER A 182 -21.44 9.31 -0.11
CA SER A 182 -20.90 7.94 0.00
C SER A 182 -21.56 7.02 -1.03
N THR A 183 -20.75 6.37 -1.85
CA THR A 183 -21.21 5.48 -2.93
C THR A 183 -20.19 4.39 -3.22
N THR A 184 -20.65 3.34 -3.90
CA THR A 184 -19.78 2.30 -4.46
C THR A 184 -19.20 2.72 -5.81
N PHE A 185 -18.14 2.02 -6.24
CA PHE A 185 -17.61 2.06 -7.60
C PHE A 185 -17.25 0.64 -8.08
N SER A 186 -17.14 0.48 -9.40
CA SER A 186 -16.58 -0.70 -10.06
C SER A 186 -15.86 -0.25 -11.32
N SER A 187 -14.55 -0.49 -11.38
CA SER A 187 -13.68 -0.02 -12.47
C SER A 187 -12.87 -1.19 -13.02
N ASN A 188 -12.86 -1.36 -14.35
CA ASN A 188 -11.90 -2.26 -15.00
C ASN A 188 -10.59 -1.51 -15.24
N VAL A 189 -9.49 -2.09 -14.78
CA VAL A 189 -8.15 -1.54 -14.91
C VAL A 189 -7.31 -2.49 -15.76
N SER A 190 -7.00 -2.05 -16.96
CA SER A 190 -6.00 -2.69 -17.80
C SER A 190 -4.61 -2.18 -17.40
N TYR A 191 -3.68 -3.10 -17.21
CA TYR A 191 -2.27 -2.79 -16.93
C TYR A 191 -1.34 -3.69 -17.74
N ASN A 192 -0.07 -3.29 -17.85
CA ASN A 192 0.98 -4.14 -18.41
C ASN A 192 1.99 -4.47 -17.31
N ALA A 193 2.11 -5.77 -16.96
CA ALA A 193 3.09 -6.17 -15.97
C ALA A 193 4.52 -5.83 -16.45
N SER A 194 5.35 -5.31 -15.54
CA SER A 194 6.73 -4.95 -15.82
C SER A 194 7.59 -6.20 -16.06
N PHE A 195 7.22 -7.32 -15.44
CA PHE A 195 7.85 -8.61 -15.67
C PHE A 195 7.28 -9.28 -16.91
N LYS A 196 8.16 -9.65 -17.85
CA LYS A 196 7.78 -10.35 -19.09
C LYS A 196 7.34 -11.81 -18.85
N ALA A 197 7.73 -12.39 -17.72
CA ALA A 197 7.39 -13.75 -17.34
C ALA A 197 7.24 -13.90 -15.82
N GLY A 198 6.18 -14.57 -15.41
CA GLY A 198 5.88 -14.87 -14.01
C GLY A 198 5.19 -13.73 -13.27
N ILE A 199 5.16 -13.85 -11.95
CA ILE A 199 4.42 -12.95 -11.06
C ILE A 199 5.36 -11.86 -10.55
N GLN A 200 4.86 -10.64 -10.48
CA GLN A 200 5.52 -9.51 -9.82
C GLN A 200 4.70 -9.06 -8.61
N GLU A 201 5.37 -8.58 -7.56
CA GLU A 201 4.71 -7.86 -6.47
C GLU A 201 4.17 -6.52 -6.99
N GLY A 202 3.05 -6.08 -6.43
CA GLY A 202 2.45 -4.80 -6.75
C GLY A 202 1.43 -4.35 -5.70
N VAL A 203 0.81 -3.21 -5.98
CA VAL A 203 -0.20 -2.59 -5.11
C VAL A 203 -1.34 -2.06 -5.97
N VAL A 204 -2.57 -2.39 -5.60
CA VAL A 204 -3.74 -1.65 -6.11
C VAL A 204 -4.05 -0.53 -5.14
N VAL A 205 -4.10 0.70 -5.64
CA VAL A 205 -4.39 1.88 -4.85
C VAL A 205 -5.60 2.63 -5.37
N LEU A 206 -6.49 3.03 -4.47
CA LEU A 206 -7.55 4.00 -4.72
C LEU A 206 -7.13 5.33 -4.10
N TYR A 207 -6.88 6.34 -4.94
CA TYR A 207 -6.65 7.71 -4.49
C TYR A 207 -7.91 8.55 -4.62
N SER A 208 -8.17 9.37 -3.60
CA SER A 208 -9.04 10.55 -3.73
C SER A 208 -8.18 11.80 -3.83
N PHE A 209 -8.72 12.84 -4.46
CA PHE A 209 -8.00 14.10 -4.71
C PHE A 209 -8.72 15.27 -4.05
N SER A 210 -7.96 16.23 -3.55
CA SER A 210 -8.50 17.46 -2.98
C SER A 210 -9.08 18.32 -4.09
N ASN A 211 -10.31 18.79 -3.91
CA ASN A 211 -10.92 19.76 -4.81
C ASN A 211 -10.27 21.16 -4.70
N ALA A 212 -9.48 21.42 -3.65
CA ALA A 212 -8.84 22.71 -3.43
C ALA A 212 -7.56 22.89 -4.27
N ASP A 213 -6.74 21.85 -4.40
CA ASP A 213 -5.43 21.93 -5.05
C ASP A 213 -5.06 20.73 -5.93
N GLY A 214 -5.94 19.72 -6.05
CA GLY A 214 -5.70 18.51 -6.83
C GLY A 214 -4.68 17.54 -6.22
N SER A 215 -4.16 17.81 -5.01
CA SER A 215 -3.28 16.90 -4.29
C SER A 215 -4.01 15.61 -3.89
N ILE A 216 -3.26 14.54 -3.61
CA ILE A 216 -3.84 13.31 -3.08
C ILE A 216 -4.40 13.62 -1.67
N ALA A 217 -5.70 13.47 -1.50
CA ALA A 217 -6.38 13.74 -0.23
C ALA A 217 -6.50 12.49 0.66
N GLY A 218 -6.54 11.31 0.07
CA GLY A 218 -6.68 10.05 0.79
C GLY A 218 -6.32 8.86 -0.09
N ALA A 219 -6.08 7.71 0.55
CA ALA A 219 -5.66 6.50 -0.12
C ALA A 219 -6.22 5.25 0.55
N VAL A 220 -6.50 4.25 -0.26
CA VAL A 220 -6.65 2.85 0.17
C VAL A 220 -5.67 2.02 -0.65
N MET A 221 -4.79 1.26 0.01
CA MET A 221 -3.78 0.43 -0.66
C MET A 221 -4.00 -1.03 -0.30
N VAL A 222 -3.96 -1.90 -1.31
CA VAL A 222 -4.07 -3.36 -1.17
C VAL A 222 -2.88 -4.01 -1.86
N LYS A 223 -2.25 -4.95 -1.17
CA LYS A 223 -1.09 -5.68 -1.67
C LYS A 223 -1.54 -6.74 -2.68
N GLU A 224 -0.85 -6.88 -3.82
CA GLU A 224 -1.28 -7.79 -4.89
C GLU A 224 -0.12 -8.47 -5.61
N MET A 225 -0.42 -9.62 -6.22
CA MET A 225 0.47 -10.34 -7.13
C MET A 225 0.02 -10.13 -8.58
N LEU A 226 0.81 -9.45 -9.38
CA LEU A 226 0.41 -9.07 -10.74
C LEU A 226 0.96 -10.05 -11.78
N SER A 227 0.09 -10.45 -12.70
CA SER A 227 0.42 -11.21 -13.92
C SER A 227 -0.23 -10.63 -15.17
#